data_AF-A0A2P5DI76-F1
#
_entry.id   AF-A0A2P5DI76-F1
#
_cell.length_a   1.000
_cell.length_b   1.000
_cell.length_c   1.000
_cell.angle_alpha   90.00
_cell.angle_beta   90.00
_cell.angle_gamma   90.00
#
_symmetry.space_group_name_H-M   'P 1'
#
loop_
_entity.id
_entity.type
_entity.pdbx_description
1 polymer ?
#
loop_
_entity_poly.entity_id
_entity_poly.type
_entity_poly.pdbx_seq_one_letter_code
_entity_poly.pdbx_strand_id
1 'polypeptide(L)'
;MSGVWVFKNGVIRLVENPQAESSSDGGNGPRKNKVLVHLPSGQVVSSYSSLEQILTALGWERYYEGGPDLFQFHKRSSIDLISLPRDFSRFNSVHMYDIVIKNPNIFHVRDM
;
A
#
# COMPACT_ATOMS: atom_id res chain seq x y z
N MET A 1 -3.42 15.04 -5.06
CA MET A 1 -3.41 16.46 -4.66
C MET A 1 -4.28 17.24 -5.65
N SER A 2 -5.60 17.19 -5.51
CA SER A 2 -6.52 17.93 -6.37
C SER A 2 -7.61 18.55 -5.49
N GLY A 3 -7.68 19.88 -5.48
CA GLY A 3 -8.60 20.68 -4.69
C GLY A 3 -8.19 22.14 -4.80
N VAL A 4 -9.16 23.02 -5.01
CA VAL A 4 -8.89 24.47 -5.07
C VAL A 4 -9.01 24.99 -3.65
N TRP A 5 -7.94 25.61 -3.15
CA TRP A 5 -7.98 26.34 -1.89
C TRP A 5 -8.76 27.64 -2.12
N VAL A 6 -9.90 27.78 -1.43
CA VAL A 6 -10.73 28.98 -1.52
C VAL A 6 -10.64 29.73 -0.21
N PHE A 7 -10.37 31.04 -0.31
CA PHE A 7 -10.40 31.95 0.82
C PHE A 7 -11.74 32.66 0.88
N LYS A 8 -12.50 32.46 1.96
CA LYS A 8 -13.75 33.18 2.18
C LYS A 8 -13.89 33.57 3.64
N ASN A 9 -14.08 34.86 3.91
CA ASN A 9 -14.30 35.44 5.24
C ASN A 9 -13.18 35.11 6.26
N GLY A 10 -11.92 35.20 5.86
CA GLY A 10 -10.79 34.98 6.78
C GLY A 10 -10.41 33.52 7.00
N VAL A 11 -11.19 32.57 6.47
CA VAL A 11 -10.96 31.13 6.64
C VAL A 11 -10.60 30.50 5.31
N ILE A 12 -9.50 29.75 5.30
CA ILE A 12 -9.09 28.92 4.17
C ILE A 12 -9.87 27.61 4.25
N ARG A 13 -10.60 27.26 3.19
CA ARG A 13 -11.26 25.95 3.06
C ARG A 13 -10.81 25.28 1.76
N LEU A 14 -10.50 23.99 1.84
CA LEU A 14 -10.27 23.15 0.67
C LEU A 14 -11.63 22.76 0.10
N VAL A 15 -11.91 23.14 -1.14
CA VAL A 15 -13.12 22.70 -1.84
C VAL A 15 -12.73 21.51 -2.71
N GLU A 16 -13.26 20.33 -2.38
CA GLU A 16 -13.04 19.11 -3.14
C GLU A 16 -13.84 19.15 -4.45
N ASN A 17 -13.15 18.85 -5.56
CA ASN A 17 -13.76 18.82 -6.87
C ASN A 17 -14.37 17.42 -7.10
N PRO A 18 -15.69 17.27 -7.30
CA PRO A 18 -16.34 15.96 -7.43
C PRO A 18 -15.87 15.15 -8.65
N GLN A 19 -15.17 15.78 -9.60
CA GLN A 19 -14.57 15.10 -10.75
C GLN A 19 -13.15 14.54 -10.47
N ALA A 20 -12.58 14.81 -9.29
CA ALA A 20 -11.26 14.33 -8.89
C ALA A 20 -11.30 12.98 -8.14
N GLU A 21 -12.47 12.39 -7.93
CA GLU A 21 -12.66 11.13 -7.18
C GLU A 21 -12.17 9.87 -7.92
N SER A 22 -11.46 10.01 -9.04
CA SER A 22 -10.83 8.89 -9.74
C SER A 22 -9.38 8.63 -9.30
N SER A 23 -8.80 9.44 -8.41
CA SER A 23 -7.36 9.36 -8.10
C SER A 23 -6.93 9.77 -6.69
N SER A 24 -7.85 9.80 -5.72
CA SER A 24 -7.47 9.95 -4.30
C SER A 24 -8.22 8.97 -3.40
N ASP A 25 -7.42 8.21 -2.67
CA ASP A 25 -7.70 7.07 -1.77
C ASP A 25 -8.51 7.45 -0.52
N GLY A 26 -9.64 8.16 -0.68
CA GLY A 26 -10.41 8.72 0.44
C GLY A 26 -11.91 8.96 0.25
N GLY A 27 -12.54 8.48 -0.84
CA GLY A 27 -13.96 8.73 -1.12
C GLY A 27 -14.74 7.45 -1.45
N ASN A 28 -15.98 7.39 -0.96
CA ASN A 28 -16.94 6.28 -1.00
C ASN A 28 -17.47 5.97 -2.43
N GLY A 29 -16.58 5.73 -3.40
CA GLY A 29 -16.87 5.15 -4.71
C GLY A 29 -16.51 3.66 -4.77
N PRO A 30 -16.94 2.90 -5.80
CA PRO A 30 -16.54 1.50 -5.95
C PRO A 30 -15.03 1.46 -6.10
N ARG A 31 -14.35 1.04 -5.03
CA ARG A 31 -12.90 0.85 -5.01
C ARG A 31 -12.60 -0.06 -6.18
N LYS A 32 -11.88 0.43 -7.20
CA LYS A 32 -11.25 -0.48 -8.14
C LYS A 32 -10.36 -1.36 -7.27
N ASN A 33 -10.73 -2.63 -7.12
CA ASN A 33 -10.07 -3.53 -6.20
C ASN A 33 -8.65 -3.71 -6.73
N LYS A 34 -7.70 -2.97 -6.18
CA LYS A 34 -6.30 -3.13 -6.53
C LYS A 34 -5.82 -4.44 -5.92
N VAL A 35 -5.05 -5.20 -6.68
CA VAL A 35 -4.45 -6.45 -6.25
C VAL A 35 -2.95 -6.40 -6.42
N LEU A 36 -2.22 -6.95 -5.45
CA LEU A 36 -0.78 -7.16 -5.54
C LEU A 36 -0.53 -8.48 -6.27
N VAL A 37 0.24 -8.45 -7.34
CA VAL A 37 0.57 -9.62 -8.18
C VAL A 37 2.06 -9.92 -8.07
N HIS A 38 2.40 -11.18 -7.83
CA HIS A 38 3.77 -11.68 -7.88
C HIS A 38 4.14 -12.04 -9.32
N LEU A 39 4.97 -11.21 -9.96
CA LEU A 39 5.26 -11.26 -11.39
C LEU A 39 5.82 -12.61 -11.87
N PRO A 40 6.81 -13.24 -11.20
CA PRO A 40 7.34 -14.55 -11.62
C PRO A 40 6.29 -15.66 -11.72
N SER A 41 5.27 -15.64 -10.84
CA SER A 41 4.22 -16.67 -10.80
C SER A 41 2.91 -16.27 -11.48
N GLY A 42 2.73 -14.98 -11.75
CA GLY A 42 1.45 -14.40 -12.19
C GLY A 42 0.32 -14.42 -11.15
N GLN A 43 0.56 -14.94 -9.93
CA GLN A 43 -0.47 -15.11 -8.90
C GLN A 43 -0.72 -13.83 -8.10
N VAL A 44 -1.98 -13.65 -7.69
CA VAL A 44 -2.38 -12.60 -6.74
C VAL A 44 -1.93 -12.99 -5.33
N VAL A 45 -1.34 -12.04 -4.61
CA VAL A 45 -1.02 -12.17 -3.19
C VAL A 45 -2.28 -11.96 -2.38
N SER A 46 -2.81 -13.04 -1.80
CA SER A 46 -4.10 -13.05 -1.08
C SER A 46 -3.96 -13.24 0.44
N SER A 47 -2.75 -13.39 0.96
CA SER A 47 -2.49 -13.56 2.39
C SER A 47 -1.07 -13.15 2.80
N TYR A 48 -0.88 -12.82 4.08
CA TYR A 48 0.47 -12.56 4.61
C TYR A 48 1.38 -13.78 4.59
N SER A 49 0.86 -14.99 4.69
CA SER A 49 1.67 -16.21 4.55
C SER A 49 2.28 -16.30 3.14
N SER A 50 1.49 -16.05 2.10
CA SER A 50 2.01 -16.02 0.71
C SER A 50 3.01 -14.88 0.48
N LEU A 51 2.74 -13.69 1.03
CA LEU A 51 3.63 -12.54 0.92
C LEU A 51 4.95 -12.79 1.65
N GLU A 52 4.90 -13.32 2.88
CA GLU A 52 6.07 -13.65 3.69
C GLU A 52 6.96 -14.66 2.99
N GLN A 53 6.40 -15.74 2.43
CA GLN A 53 7.20 -16.73 1.71
C GLN A 53 8.00 -16.10 0.57
N ILE A 54 7.37 -15.21 -0.21
CA ILE A 54 8.04 -14.51 -1.31
C ILE A 54 9.11 -13.55 -0.76
N LEU A 55 8.75 -12.69 0.21
CA LEU A 55 9.68 -11.71 0.78
C LEU A 55 10.88 -12.38 1.45
N THR A 56 10.69 -13.49 2.16
CA THR A 56 11.77 -14.28 2.76
C THR A 56 12.69 -14.88 1.68
N ALA A 57 12.14 -15.40 0.57
CA ALA A 57 12.95 -15.87 -0.55
C ALA A 57 13.79 -14.75 -1.19
N LEU A 58 13.33 -13.50 -1.13
CA LEU A 58 14.09 -12.34 -1.57
C LEU A 58 15.14 -11.89 -0.52
N GLY A 59 15.07 -12.36 0.73
CA GLY A 59 15.97 -11.98 1.82
C GLY A 59 15.41 -10.90 2.77
N TRP A 60 14.09 -10.76 2.87
CA TRP A 60 13.43 -9.98 3.92
C TRP A 60 13.18 -10.84 5.15
N GLU A 61 13.22 -10.21 6.32
CA GLU A 61 13.06 -10.89 7.61
C GLU A 61 12.02 -10.19 8.47
N ARG A 62 11.26 -10.99 9.24
CA ARG A 62 10.29 -10.47 10.19
C ARG A 62 10.94 -9.50 11.17
N TYR A 63 10.34 -8.33 11.33
CA TYR A 63 10.74 -7.32 12.31
C TYR A 63 9.65 -7.18 13.38
N TYR A 64 10.01 -7.40 14.64
CA TYR A 64 9.05 -7.52 15.75
C TYR A 64 8.99 -6.30 16.67
N GLU A 65 9.84 -5.28 16.45
CA GLU A 65 9.96 -4.15 17.38
C GLU A 65 8.96 -3.01 17.10
N GLY A 66 8.31 -2.94 15.93
CA GLY A 66 7.40 -1.82 15.60
C GLY A 66 5.99 -1.90 16.19
N GLY A 67 5.82 -2.60 17.31
CA GLY A 67 4.57 -2.62 18.08
C GLY A 67 3.61 -3.75 17.70
N PRO A 68 2.64 -4.07 18.60
CA PRO A 68 1.82 -5.28 18.51
C PRO A 68 0.81 -5.27 17.35
N ASP A 69 0.52 -4.10 16.77
CA ASP A 69 -0.51 -3.93 15.73
C ASP A 69 0.05 -3.96 14.30
N LEU A 70 1.37 -4.03 14.17
CA LEU A 70 2.05 -4.04 12.88
C LEU A 70 2.59 -5.42 12.53
N PHE A 71 2.72 -5.58 11.22
CA PHE A 71 3.17 -6.79 10.58
C PHE A 71 4.29 -6.40 9.61
N GLN A 72 5.54 -6.45 10.09
CA GLN A 72 6.67 -5.76 9.45
C GLN A 72 7.78 -6.69 8.98
N PHE A 73 8.53 -6.21 7.99
CA PHE A 73 9.73 -6.84 7.49
C PHE A 73 10.86 -5.82 7.34
N HIS A 74 12.07 -6.22 7.72
CA HIS A 74 13.29 -5.47 7.45
C HIS A 74 14.14 -6.19 6.40
N LYS A 75 14.91 -5.43 5.64
CA LYS A 75 15.87 -5.98 4.68
C LYS A 75 17.27 -5.86 5.24
N ARG A 76 17.95 -6.97 5.58
CA ARG A 76 19.30 -6.91 6.18
C ARG A 76 20.33 -6.17 5.31
N SER A 77 20.17 -6.22 3.99
CA SER A 77 21.09 -5.59 3.03
C SER A 77 20.80 -4.10 2.77
N SER A 78 19.75 -3.52 3.35
CA SER A 78 19.40 -2.11 3.19
C SER A 78 18.77 -1.53 4.46
N ILE A 79 18.37 -0.25 4.41
CA ILE A 79 17.62 0.40 5.49
C ILE A 79 16.10 0.25 5.31
N ASP A 80 15.66 -0.59 4.38
CA ASP A 80 14.25 -0.68 4.04
C ASP A 80 13.44 -1.44 5.09
N LEU A 81 12.25 -0.91 5.36
CA LEU A 81 11.24 -1.48 6.23
C LEU A 81 9.90 -1.48 5.51
N ILE A 82 9.26 -2.65 5.40
CA ILE A 82 7.88 -2.79 4.94
C ILE A 82 7.01 -2.85 6.19
N SER A 83 6.01 -1.97 6.29
CA SER A 83 5.07 -1.93 7.42
C SER A 83 3.65 -2.20 6.98
N LEU A 84 3.07 -3.29 7.46
CA LEU A 84 1.72 -3.74 7.09
C LEU A 84 0.82 -3.78 8.32
N PRO A 85 -0.51 -3.64 8.16
CA PRO A 85 -1.44 -3.84 9.26
C PRO A 85 -1.46 -5.32 9.64
N ARG A 86 -1.63 -5.65 10.92
CA ARG A 86 -1.66 -7.07 11.34
C ARG A 86 -2.81 -7.89 10.78
N ASP A 87 -3.90 -7.23 10.45
CA ASP A 87 -5.04 -7.84 9.78
C ASP A 87 -4.95 -7.57 8.27
N PHE A 88 -4.96 -8.64 7.47
CA PHE A 88 -4.92 -8.58 6.02
C PHE A 88 -6.15 -7.89 5.43
N SER A 89 -7.29 -7.87 6.14
CA SER A 89 -8.49 -7.13 5.69
C SER A 89 -8.24 -5.62 5.54
N ARG A 90 -7.24 -5.10 6.25
CA ARG A 90 -6.82 -3.68 6.21
C ARG A 90 -5.71 -3.43 5.18
N PHE A 91 -5.23 -4.47 4.48
CA PHE A 91 -4.21 -4.36 3.46
C PHE A 91 -4.78 -3.63 2.22
N ASN A 92 -4.30 -2.42 1.99
CA ASN A 92 -4.75 -1.52 0.90
C ASN A 92 -3.61 -1.16 -0.07
N SER A 93 -3.93 -0.36 -1.09
CA SER A 93 -3.01 0.08 -2.14
C SER A 93 -1.75 0.78 -1.64
N VAL A 94 -1.81 1.55 -0.54
CA VAL A 94 -0.62 2.22 0.01
C VAL A 94 0.45 1.20 0.38
N HIS A 95 0.04 0.13 1.07
CA HIS A 95 0.92 -0.97 1.44
C HIS A 95 1.42 -1.74 0.21
N MET A 96 0.55 -1.95 -0.78
CA MET A 96 0.92 -2.63 -2.03
C MET A 96 2.02 -1.86 -2.79
N TYR A 97 1.88 -0.54 -2.91
CA TYR A 97 2.87 0.28 -3.61
C TYR A 97 4.19 0.39 -2.85
N ASP A 98 4.18 0.43 -1.51
CA ASP A 98 5.40 0.35 -0.71
C ASP A 98 6.20 -0.93 -1.02
N ILE A 99 5.52 -2.09 -1.07
CA ILE A 99 6.13 -3.37 -1.44
C ILE A 99 6.73 -3.32 -2.85
N VAL A 100 6.00 -2.75 -3.84
CA VAL A 100 6.46 -2.64 -5.23
C VAL A 100 7.70 -1.76 -5.34
N ILE A 101 7.72 -0.61 -4.68
CA ILE A 101 8.86 0.31 -4.70
C ILE A 101 10.11 -0.36 -4.10
N LYS A 102 9.94 -1.14 -3.04
CA LYS A 102 11.02 -1.84 -2.34
C LYS A 102 11.47 -3.14 -3.02
N ASN A 103 10.66 -3.68 -3.93
CA ASN A 103 10.94 -4.93 -4.64
C ASN A 103 10.58 -4.77 -6.14
N PRO A 104 11.28 -3.87 -6.85
CA PRO A 104 10.97 -3.58 -8.24
C PRO A 104 11.13 -4.83 -9.09
N ASN A 105 10.30 -4.98 -10.13
CA ASN A 105 10.26 -6.13 -11.04
C ASN A 105 9.83 -7.47 -10.42
N ILE A 106 9.56 -7.54 -9.11
CA ILE A 106 9.02 -8.74 -8.46
C ILE A 106 7.51 -8.65 -8.27
N PHE A 107 7.01 -7.47 -7.94
CA PHE A 107 5.59 -7.23 -7.72
C PHE A 107 5.02 -6.17 -8.66
N HIS A 108 3.71 -6.23 -8.86
CA HIS A 108 2.95 -5.22 -9.57
C HIS A 108 1.58 -5.02 -8.94
N VAL A 109 1.04 -3.81 -8.99
CA VAL A 109 -0.35 -3.54 -8.58
C VAL A 109 -1.22 -3.47 -9.82
N ARG A 110 -2.29 -4.28 -9.87
CA ARG A 110 -3.26 -4.30 -10.98
C ARG A 110 -4.65 -3.92 -10.49
N ASP A 111 -5.48 -3.40 -11.40
CA ASP A 111 -6.92 -3.38 -11.21
C ASP A 111 -7.47 -4.81 -11.35
N MET A 112 -8.41 -5.19 -10.48
CA MET A 112 -9.18 -6.43 -10.56
C MET A 112 -10.46 -6.24 -11.36
#